data_AF-A0A6A1PYR1-F1
#
_entry.id   AF-A0A6A1PYR1-F1
#
_cell.length_a   1.000
_cell.length_b   1.000
_cell.length_c   1.000
_cell.angle_alpha   90.00
_cell.angle_beta   90.00
_cell.angle_gamma   90.00
#
_symmetry.space_group_name_H-M   'P 1'
#
loop_
_entity.id
_entity.type
_entity.pdbx_description
1 polymer ?
#
loop_
_entity_poly.entity_id
_entity_poly.type
_entity_poly.pdbx_seq_one_letter_code
_entity_poly.pdbx_strand_id
1 'polypeptide(L)' 'MFDIKAWAEYVVEWAAKDPYGFLTTVILALTPLFLASAVLSWKLAKMIEAREKEQKKKQKRQENIAKAKRLKKD' A
#
# COMPACT_ATOMS: atom_id res chain seq x y z
N MET A 1 -29.03 -6.78 15.61
CA MET A 1 -28.33 -7.13 14.35
C MET A 1 -28.52 -5.94 13.42
N PHE A 2 -27.46 -5.38 12.86
CA PHE A 2 -27.59 -4.22 11.94
C PHE A 2 -28.42 -4.64 10.73
N ASP A 3 -29.49 -3.91 10.44
CA ASP A 3 -30.32 -4.15 9.25
C ASP A 3 -29.62 -3.55 8.03
N ILE A 4 -28.85 -4.39 7.36
CA ILE A 4 -28.06 -4.01 6.18
C ILE A 4 -28.98 -3.60 5.02
N LYS A 5 -30.19 -4.17 4.93
CA LYS A 5 -31.14 -3.82 3.87
C LYS A 5 -31.68 -2.42 4.09
N ALA A 6 -32.16 -2.12 5.29
CA ALA A 6 -32.67 -0.79 5.63
C ALA A 6 -31.59 0.29 5.46
N TRP A 7 -30.33 -0.01 5.82
CA TRP A 7 -29.21 0.89 5.58
C TRP A 7 -28.93 1.11 4.08
N ALA A 8 -28.91 0.05 3.28
CA ALA A 8 -28.64 0.15 1.85
C ALA A 8 -29.76 0.92 1.13
N GLU A 9 -31.03 0.67 1.47
CA GLU A 9 -32.17 1.41 0.94
C GLU A 9 -32.07 2.90 1.26
N TYR A 10 -31.72 3.26 2.50
CA TYR A 10 -31.49 4.66 2.88
C TYR A 10 -30.38 5.32 2.06
N VAL A 11 -29.25 4.62 1.86
CA VAL A 11 -28.12 5.14 1.07
C VAL A 11 -28.50 5.34 -0.39
N VAL A 12 -29.25 4.39 -0.98
CA VAL A 12 -29.73 4.48 -2.37
C VAL A 12 -30.74 5.61 -2.53
N GLU A 13 -31.68 5.75 -1.59
CA GLU A 13 -32.66 6.82 -1.60
C GLU A 13 -31.99 8.20 -1.48
N TRP A 14 -30.96 8.32 -0.64
CA TRP A 14 -30.17 9.54 -0.51
C TRP A 14 -29.44 9.87 -1.82
N ALA A 15 -28.78 8.89 -2.44
CA ALA A 15 -28.10 9.06 -3.73
C ALA A 15 -29.06 9.48 -4.85
N ALA A 16 -30.32 9.03 -4.81
CA ALA A 16 -31.35 9.41 -5.78
C ALA A 16 -31.90 10.82 -5.55
N LYS A 17 -32.07 11.25 -4.29
CA LYS A 17 -32.63 12.56 -3.92
C LYS A 17 -31.62 13.71 -4.07
N ASP A 18 -30.36 13.48 -3.71
CA ASP A 18 -29.29 14.47 -3.82
C ASP A 18 -27.98 13.81 -4.30
N PRO A 19 -27.83 13.60 -5.62
CA PRO A 19 -26.67 12.93 -6.19
C PRO A 19 -25.36 13.68 -5.92
N TYR A 20 -25.38 15.02 -5.97
CA TYR A 20 -24.18 15.83 -5.80
C TYR A 20 -23.75 15.90 -4.33
N GLY A 21 -24.69 16.05 -3.39
CA GLY A 21 -24.39 16.00 -1.96
C GLY A 21 -23.91 14.61 -1.52
N PHE A 22 -24.51 13.54 -2.06
CA PHE A 22 -24.03 12.17 -1.88
C PHE A 22 -22.57 12.02 -2.32
N LEU A 23 -22.29 12.34 -3.59
CA LEU A 23 -20.95 12.21 -4.17
C LEU A 23 -19.93 13.06 -3.41
N THR A 24 -20.27 14.31 -3.08
CA THR A 24 -19.37 15.20 -2.34
C THR A 24 -19.02 14.63 -0.97
N THR A 25 -20.02 14.12 -0.25
CA THR A 25 -19.79 13.53 1.09
C THR A 25 -18.94 12.26 1.00
N VAL A 26 -19.23 11.38 0.04
CA VAL A 26 -18.46 10.16 -0.20
C VAL A 26 -17.02 10.50 -0.56
N ILE A 27 -16.81 11.46 -1.47
CA ILE A 27 -15.47 11.90 -1.88
C ILE A 27 -14.74 12.52 -0.69
N LEU A 28 -15.36 13.44 0.06
CA LEU A 28 -14.74 14.06 1.24
C LEU A 28 -14.34 13.06 2.31
N ALA A 29 -15.12 11.98 2.50
CA ALA A 29 -14.77 10.91 3.42
C ALA A 29 -13.65 10.01 2.88
N LEU A 30 -13.69 9.67 1.59
CA LEU A 30 -12.73 8.76 0.97
C LEU A 30 -11.37 9.42 0.72
N THR A 31 -11.32 10.67 0.26
CA THR A 31 -10.08 11.39 -0.08
C THR A 31 -9.03 11.35 1.03
N PRO A 32 -9.31 11.71 2.30
CA PRO A 32 -8.30 11.64 3.37
C PRO A 32 -7.85 10.20 3.65
N LEU A 33 -8.75 9.22 3.54
CA LEU A 33 -8.41 7.79 3.71
C LEU A 33 -7.48 7.31 2.59
N PHE A 34 -7.74 7.71 1.34
CA PHE A 34 -6.88 7.41 0.21
C PHE A 34 -5.51 8.08 0.34
N LEU A 35 -5.45 9.33 0.78
CA LEU A 35 -4.19 10.02 1.02
C LEU A 35 -3.37 9.32 2.12
N ALA A 36 -3.99 8.96 3.23
CA ALA A 36 -3.34 8.20 4.29
C ALA A 36 -2.80 6.86 3.77
N SER A 37 -3.61 6.13 3.00
CA SER A 37 -3.21 4.87 2.36
C SER A 37 -2.03 5.04 1.40
N ALA A 38 -2.03 6.10 0.58
CA ALA A 38 -0.95 6.40 -0.36
C ALA A 38 0.35 6.72 0.37
N VAL A 39 0.31 7.53 1.44
CA VAL A 39 1.48 7.87 2.26
C VAL A 39 2.06 6.62 2.92
N LEU A 40 1.21 5.76 3.49
CA LEU A 40 1.63 4.52 4.11
C LEU A 40 2.23 3.55 3.09
N SER A 41 1.59 3.41 1.92
CA SER A 41 2.09 2.58 0.82
C SER A 41 3.44 3.07 0.31
N TRP A 42 3.64 4.38 0.20
CA TRP A 42 4.92 4.95 -0.21
C TRP A 42 6.02 4.70 0.84
N LYS A 43 5.70 4.86 2.12
CA LYS A 43 6.64 4.55 3.21
C LYS A 43 7.03 3.06 3.18
N LEU A 44 6.06 2.18 2.97
CA LEU A 44 6.29 0.74 2.86
C LEU A 44 7.20 0.41 1.66
N ALA A 45 6.91 0.99 0.49
CA ALA A 45 7.72 0.81 -0.72
C ALA A 45 9.18 1.24 -0.50
N LYS A 46 9.42 2.37 0.16
CA LYS A 46 10.79 2.82 0.51
C LYS A 46 11.50 1.84 1.45
N MET A 47 10.81 1.27 2.42
CA MET A 47 11.41 0.28 3.32
C MET A 47 11.79 -1.02 2.58
N ILE A 48 10.95 -1.45 1.63
CA ILE A 48 11.25 -2.60 0.77
C ILE A 48 12.49 -2.31 -0.08
N GLU A 49 12.53 -1.15 -0.74
CA GLU A 49 13.67 -0.76 -1.59
C GLU A 49 14.99 -0.69 -0.79
N ALA A 50 14.96 -0.14 0.43
CA ALA A 50 16.12 -0.08 1.30
C ALA A 50 16.62 -1.49 1.69
N ARG A 51 15.70 -2.38 2.07
CA ARG A 51 16.02 -3.78 2.42
C ARG A 51 16.61 -4.53 1.23
N GLU A 52 16.04 -4.36 0.03
CA GLU A 52 16.57 -4.99 -1.18
C GLU A 52 17.98 -4.51 -1.52
N LYS A 53 18.25 -3.20 -1.41
CA LYS A 53 19.61 -2.66 -1.63
C LYS A 53 20.61 -3.23 -0.65
N GLU A 54 20.24 -3.36 0.63
CA GLU A 54 21.11 -3.94 1.65
C GLU A 54 21.38 -5.43 1.39
N GLN A 55 20.34 -6.20 1.06
CA GLN A 55 20.48 -7.62 0.71
C GLN A 55 21.35 -7.83 -0.53
N LYS A 56 21.16 -7.02 -1.59
CA LYS A 56 22.00 -7.08 -2.80
C LYS A 56 23.47 -6.79 -2.47
N LYS A 57 23.77 -5.84 -1.58
CA LYS A 57 25.15 -5.56 -1.13
C LYS A 57 25.74 -6.74 -0.36
N LYS A 58 24.97 -7.35 0.55
CA LYS A 58 25.39 -8.54 1.32
C LYS A 58 25.66 -9.74 0.40
N GLN A 59 24.79 -10.00 -0.56
CA GLN A 59 24.96 -11.07 -1.56
C GLN A 59 26.23 -10.87 -2.39
N LYS A 60 26.43 -9.67 -2.97
CA LYS A 60 27.66 -9.36 -3.73
C LYS A 60 28.94 -9.56 -2.91
N ARG A 61 28.93 -9.18 -1.62
CA ARG A 61 30.08 -9.40 -0.73
C ARG A 61 30.34 -10.89 -0.52
N GLN A 62 29.31 -11.70 -0.29
CA GLN A 62 29.46 -13.15 -0.13
C GLN A 62 29.94 -13.83 -1.41
N GLU A 63 29.42 -13.44 -2.57
CA GLU A 63 29.87 -13.95 -3.87
C GLU A 63 31.35 -13.65 -4.12
N ASN A 64 31.81 -12.43 -3.81
CA ASN A 64 33.21 -12.06 -3.96
C ASN A 64 34.12 -12.85 -3.01
N ILE A 65 33.70 -13.06 -1.77
CA ILE A 65 34.43 -13.90 -0.81
C ILE A 65 34.49 -15.36 -1.29
N ALA A 66 33.38 -15.89 -1.80
CA ALA A 66 33.33 -17.26 -2.34
C ALA A 66 34.24 -17.42 -3.57
N LYS A 67 34.22 -16.45 -4.49
CA LYS A 67 35.12 -16.43 -5.66
C LYS A 67 36.59 -16.37 -5.24
N ALA A 68 36.95 -15.48 -4.31
CA ALA A 68 38.32 -15.37 -3.81
C ALA A 68 38.80 -16.65 -3.08
N LYS A 69 37.91 -17.33 -2.34
CA LYS A 69 38.23 -18.62 -1.70
C LYS A 69 38.42 -19.75 -2.72
N ARG A 70 37.68 -19.76 -3.82
CA ARG A 70 37.87 -20.73 -4.93
C ARG A 70 39.21 -20.52 -5.63
N LEU A 71 39.54 -19.27 -5.98
CA LEU A 71 40.80 -18.89 -6.63
C LEU A 71 42.07 -19.19 -5.81
N LYS A 72 41.97 -19.36 -4.48
CA LYS A 72 43.09 -19.75 -3.62
C LYS A 72 43.24 -21.26 -3.44
N LYS A 73 42.29 -22.05 -3.94
CA LYS A 73 42.27 -23.51 -3.79
C LYS A 73 42.79 -24.23 -5.05
N ASP A 74 42.80 -23.54 -6.18
CA ASP A 74 43.56 -23.90 -7.39
C ASP A 74 45.00 -23.39 -7.27
#